data_AF-A0A7C8MMV3-F1
#
_entry.id   AF-A0A7C8MMV3-F1
#
_cell.length_a   1.000
_cell.length_b   1.000
_cell.length_c   1.000
_cell.angle_alpha   90.00
_cell.angle_beta   90.00
_cell.angle_gamma   90.00
#
_symmetry.space_group_name_H-M   'P 1'
#
loop_
_entity.id
_entity.type
_entity.pdbx_description
1 polymer ?
#
loop_
_entity_poly.entity_id
_entity_poly.type
_entity_poly.pdbx_seq_one_letter_code
_entity_poly.pdbx_strand_id
1 'polypeptide(L)'
;MGFTKTAEYQIGSRLIPRSVILGGAGAGFVAALREISTQYGGTISGVLFNVSRAPAVPNAVNPAFREALVSLVVGTYEDPRQNIANQKLMTDTIVPKLAGLIPGGGSAYLNEGDPWEPRWQKVFYGKNYDRLLKVKNKYDPSGILYSLTSVGSEA
;
A
#
# COMPACT_ATOMS: atom_id res chain seq x y z
N MET A 1 -14.34 -21.91 -13.46
CA MET A 1 -14.02 -20.66 -12.74
C MET A 1 -13.68 -21.06 -11.31
N GLY A 2 -12.40 -21.10 -10.96
CA GLY A 2 -11.97 -21.45 -9.60
C GLY A 2 -12.12 -20.22 -8.70
N PHE A 3 -12.73 -20.39 -7.53
CA PHE A 3 -12.71 -19.38 -6.48
C PHE A 3 -11.32 -19.37 -5.87
N THR A 4 -10.58 -18.28 -6.02
CA THR A 4 -9.30 -18.08 -5.34
C THR A 4 -9.57 -17.70 -3.90
N LYS A 5 -9.01 -18.43 -2.93
CA LYS A 5 -9.11 -18.07 -1.52
C LYS A 5 -8.23 -16.84 -1.27
N THR A 6 -8.74 -15.87 -0.50
CA THR A 6 -8.03 -14.63 -0.15
C THR A 6 -6.80 -14.84 0.74
N ALA A 7 -6.58 -16.06 1.24
CA ALA A 7 -5.44 -16.44 2.08
C ALA A 7 -4.31 -17.14 1.28
N GLU A 8 -4.20 -16.88 -0.03
CA GLU A 8 -3.21 -17.52 -0.92
C GLU A 8 -2.32 -16.48 -1.63
N TYR A 9 -2.22 -15.24 -1.11
CA TYR A 9 -1.39 -14.20 -1.73
C TYR A 9 -0.61 -13.38 -0.71
N GLN A 10 0.70 -13.26 -0.95
CA GLN A 10 1.48 -12.16 -0.43
C GLN A 10 1.18 -10.91 -1.26
N ILE A 11 0.82 -9.81 -0.61
CA ILE A 11 0.39 -8.58 -1.27
C ILE A 11 1.27 -7.37 -0.93
N GLY A 12 1.21 -6.38 -1.82
CA GLY A 12 1.68 -5.03 -1.60
C GLY A 12 0.82 -4.05 -2.40
N SER A 13 0.89 -2.75 -2.09
CA SER A 13 0.06 -1.76 -2.78
C SER A 13 0.64 -0.36 -2.83
N ARG A 14 0.06 0.43 -3.74
CA ARG A 14 0.17 1.89 -3.79
C ARG A 14 -1.17 2.52 -4.18
N LEU A 15 -1.48 3.64 -3.55
CA LEU A 15 -2.48 4.59 -4.00
C LEU A 15 -1.86 5.39 -5.16
N ILE A 16 -2.31 5.15 -6.38
CA ILE A 16 -1.76 5.80 -7.58
C ILE A 16 -2.48 7.15 -7.80
N PRO A 17 -1.78 8.29 -7.71
CA PRO A 17 -2.38 9.60 -7.93
C PRO A 17 -2.91 9.79 -9.35
N ARG A 18 -3.96 10.59 -9.50
CA ARG A 18 -4.47 11.01 -10.82
C ARG A 18 -3.39 11.62 -11.70
N SER A 19 -2.47 12.38 -11.11
CA SER A 19 -1.36 13.02 -11.83
C SER A 19 -0.39 12.03 -12.47
N VAL A 20 -0.21 10.83 -11.91
CA VAL A 20 0.64 9.79 -12.53
C VAL A 20 0.00 9.27 -13.81
N ILE A 21 -1.31 9.05 -13.82
CA ILE A 21 -2.03 8.48 -14.96
C ILE A 21 -2.32 9.55 -16.02
N LEU A 22 -2.78 10.74 -15.59
CA LEU A 22 -3.24 11.82 -16.47
C LEU A 22 -2.14 12.81 -16.85
N GLY A 23 -1.03 12.86 -16.09
CA GLY A 23 0.04 13.84 -16.26
C GLY A 23 1.21 13.40 -17.13
N GLY A 24 1.02 12.40 -17.99
CA GLY A 24 2.03 11.96 -18.97
C GLY A 24 2.93 10.78 -18.53
N ALA A 25 2.85 10.33 -17.26
CA ALA A 25 3.55 9.13 -16.79
C ALA A 25 2.78 7.81 -17.05
N GLY A 26 1.67 7.86 -17.79
CA GLY A 26 0.83 6.70 -18.09
C GLY A 26 1.56 5.56 -18.81
N ALA A 27 2.52 5.88 -19.69
CA ALA A 27 3.34 4.85 -20.35
C ALA A 27 4.23 4.10 -19.35
N GLY A 28 4.86 4.82 -18.41
CA GLY A 28 5.65 4.22 -17.33
C GLY A 28 4.79 3.37 -16.39
N PHE A 29 3.57 3.82 -16.09
CA PHE A 29 2.61 3.03 -15.32
C PHE A 29 2.26 1.71 -16.01
N VAL A 30 1.87 1.75 -17.28
CA VAL A 30 1.57 0.53 -18.06
C VAL A 30 2.79 -0.39 -18.19
N ALA A 31 3.98 0.17 -18.38
CA ALA A 31 5.21 -0.59 -18.44
C ALA A 31 5.50 -1.33 -17.12
N ALA A 32 5.32 -0.65 -15.98
CA ALA A 32 5.48 -1.27 -14.66
C ALA A 32 4.47 -2.41 -14.44
N LEU A 33 3.19 -2.21 -14.80
CA LEU A 33 2.19 -3.28 -14.70
C LEU A 33 2.55 -4.48 -15.57
N ARG A 34 3.02 -4.23 -16.80
CA ARG A 34 3.46 -5.30 -17.70
C ARG A 34 4.63 -6.06 -17.11
N GLU A 35 5.65 -5.35 -16.61
CA GLU A 35 6.83 -5.94 -16.00
C GLU A 35 6.46 -6.80 -14.77
N ILE A 36 5.59 -6.28 -13.90
CA ILE A 36 5.05 -7.01 -12.74
C ILE A 36 4.41 -8.33 -13.16
N SER A 37 3.57 -8.30 -14.20
CA SER A 37 2.87 -9.49 -14.66
C SER A 37 3.79 -10.48 -15.38
N THR A 38 4.65 -10.02 -16.29
CA THR A 38 5.39 -10.91 -17.19
C THR A 38 6.75 -11.35 -16.66
N GLN A 39 7.45 -10.52 -15.86
CA GLN A 39 8.77 -10.87 -15.35
C GLN A 39 8.71 -11.47 -13.95
N TYR A 40 7.77 -11.00 -13.11
CA TYR A 40 7.68 -11.44 -11.71
C TYR A 40 6.48 -12.35 -11.43
N GLY A 41 5.65 -12.65 -12.44
CA GLY A 41 4.45 -13.47 -12.28
C GLY A 41 3.41 -12.85 -11.33
N GLY A 42 3.49 -11.54 -11.10
CA GLY A 42 2.61 -10.84 -10.18
C GLY A 42 1.20 -10.71 -10.72
N THR A 43 0.20 -10.93 -9.87
CA THR A 43 -1.19 -10.59 -10.15
C THR A 43 -1.44 -9.13 -9.78
N ILE A 44 -2.36 -8.49 -10.51
CA ILE A 44 -2.69 -7.08 -10.31
C ILE A 44 -4.19 -6.97 -10.12
N SER A 45 -4.59 -6.29 -9.05
CA SER A 45 -5.97 -5.92 -8.76
C SER A 45 -6.02 -4.43 -8.43
N GLY A 46 -7.17 -3.80 -8.62
CA GLY A 46 -7.31 -2.42 -8.19
C GLY A 46 -8.74 -1.92 -8.21
N VAL A 47 -9.02 -0.99 -7.33
CA VAL A 47 -10.31 -0.29 -7.25
C VAL A 47 -10.11 1.14 -7.71
N LEU A 48 -10.81 1.52 -8.79
CA LEU A 48 -10.87 2.91 -9.23
C LEU A 48 -11.97 3.64 -8.46
N PHE A 49 -11.66 4.86 -8.01
CA PHE A 49 -12.63 5.65 -7.25
C PHE A 49 -12.39 7.16 -7.40
N ASN A 50 -13.43 7.92 -7.06
CA ASN A 50 -13.34 9.36 -6.89
C ASN A 50 -13.83 9.77 -5.51
N VAL A 51 -12.90 9.90 -4.58
CA VAL A 51 -13.14 10.39 -3.22
C VAL A 51 -12.43 11.72 -2.96
N SER A 52 -12.22 12.54 -3.99
CA SER A 52 -11.44 13.80 -3.89
C SER A 52 -12.04 14.84 -2.94
N ARG A 53 -13.33 14.70 -2.59
CA ARG A 53 -14.02 15.62 -1.68
C ARG A 53 -13.48 15.50 -0.25
N ALA A 54 -13.38 16.64 0.43
CA ALA A 54 -13.07 16.67 1.85
C ALA A 54 -14.17 15.92 2.64
N PRO A 55 -13.81 15.20 3.72
CA PRO A 55 -14.82 14.52 4.53
C PRO A 55 -15.69 15.57 5.26
N ALA A 56 -16.99 15.28 5.39
CA ALA A 56 -17.92 16.15 6.12
C ALA A 56 -17.54 16.28 7.61
N VAL A 57 -16.92 15.23 8.18
CA VAL A 57 -16.40 15.20 9.54
C VAL A 57 -14.91 14.87 9.49
N PRO A 58 -14.03 15.61 10.19
CA PRO A 58 -12.60 15.31 10.24
C PRO A 58 -12.33 13.88 10.70
N ASN A 59 -11.46 13.17 9.98
CA ASN A 59 -11.06 11.80 10.31
C ASN A 59 -9.59 11.55 9.94
N ALA A 60 -9.10 10.35 10.25
CA ALA A 60 -7.69 9.98 10.10
C ALA A 60 -7.34 9.35 8.74
N VAL A 61 -8.26 9.32 7.78
CA VAL A 61 -7.99 8.75 6.45
C VAL A 61 -6.77 9.43 5.84
N ASN A 62 -5.84 8.63 5.32
CA ASN A 62 -4.63 9.15 4.67
C ASN A 62 -5.04 10.12 3.53
N PRO A 63 -4.57 11.38 3.55
CA PRO A 63 -4.94 12.39 2.55
C PRO A 63 -4.64 11.98 1.10
N ALA A 64 -3.69 11.07 0.87
CA ALA A 64 -3.39 10.52 -0.45
C ALA A 64 -4.61 9.89 -1.15
N PHE A 65 -5.62 9.41 -0.40
CA PHE A 65 -6.88 8.94 -0.99
C PHE A 65 -7.61 10.04 -1.79
N ARG A 66 -7.44 11.31 -1.43
CA ARG A 66 -8.07 12.43 -2.14
C ARG A 66 -7.43 12.67 -3.51
N GLU A 67 -6.17 12.33 -3.65
CA GLU A 67 -5.38 12.51 -4.87
C GLU A 67 -5.37 11.26 -5.76
N ALA A 68 -5.56 10.08 -5.17
CA ALA A 68 -5.56 8.78 -5.83
C ALA A 68 -6.71 8.59 -6.83
N LEU A 69 -6.40 7.99 -7.97
CA LEU A 69 -7.39 7.47 -8.92
C LEU A 69 -7.69 5.98 -8.66
N VAL A 70 -6.69 5.23 -8.23
CA VAL A 70 -6.77 3.78 -8.00
C VAL A 70 -6.01 3.40 -6.73
N SER A 71 -6.62 2.54 -5.92
CA SER A 71 -5.87 1.70 -4.96
C SER A 71 -5.44 0.46 -5.72
N LEU A 72 -4.15 0.37 -6.04
CA LEU A 72 -3.57 -0.72 -6.82
C LEU A 72 -2.91 -1.71 -5.87
N VAL A 73 -3.35 -2.96 -5.93
CA VAL A 73 -2.82 -4.09 -5.18
C VAL A 73 -2.11 -5.02 -6.15
N VAL A 74 -0.94 -5.47 -5.74
CA VAL A 74 -0.13 -6.45 -6.46
C VAL A 74 0.09 -7.65 -5.56
N GLY A 75 -0.01 -8.85 -6.13
CA GLY A 75 0.06 -10.09 -5.40
C GLY A 75 1.04 -11.07 -6.02
N THR A 76 1.66 -11.89 -5.20
CA THR A 76 2.35 -13.12 -5.64
C THR A 76 1.63 -14.31 -5.01
N TYR A 77 1.43 -15.38 -5.78
CA TYR A 77 0.73 -16.55 -5.26
C TYR A 77 1.53 -17.18 -4.12
N GLU A 78 0.84 -17.63 -3.07
CA GLU A 78 1.46 -18.33 -1.97
C GLU A 78 1.91 -19.72 -2.42
N ASP A 79 3.22 -19.88 -2.49
CA ASP A 79 3.87 -21.18 -2.46
C ASP A 79 4.58 -21.28 -1.11
N PRO A 80 4.21 -22.22 -0.22
CA PRO A 80 4.88 -22.42 1.06
C PRO A 80 6.41 -22.58 0.94
N ARG A 81 6.90 -23.08 -0.21
CA ARG A 81 8.34 -23.26 -0.48
C ARG A 81 9.03 -21.95 -0.87
N GLN A 82 8.27 -20.95 -1.32
CA GLN A 82 8.78 -19.66 -1.80
C GLN A 82 8.33 -18.49 -0.93
N ASN A 83 7.61 -18.71 0.16
CA ASN A 83 6.97 -17.63 0.93
C ASN A 83 7.93 -16.49 1.31
N ILE A 84 9.12 -16.80 1.85
CA ILE A 84 10.15 -15.79 2.17
C ILE A 84 10.70 -15.09 0.92
N ALA A 85 10.91 -15.83 -0.17
CA ALA A 85 11.39 -15.27 -1.43
C ALA A 85 10.34 -14.33 -2.04
N ASN A 86 9.05 -14.69 -1.98
CA ASN A 86 7.93 -13.89 -2.46
C ASN A 86 7.71 -12.64 -1.62
N GLN A 87 7.87 -12.73 -0.29
CA GLN A 87 7.87 -11.55 0.59
C GLN A 87 8.99 -10.57 0.19
N LYS A 88 10.23 -11.05 0.03
CA LYS A 88 11.34 -10.21 -0.44
C LYS A 88 11.11 -9.65 -1.84
N LEU A 89 10.59 -10.46 -2.77
CA LEU A 89 10.25 -10.01 -4.11
C LEU A 89 9.21 -8.88 -4.07
N MET A 90 8.21 -9.00 -3.20
CA MET A 90 7.20 -7.97 -3.00
C MET A 90 7.82 -6.68 -2.45
N THR A 91 8.54 -6.78 -1.33
CA THR A 91 9.10 -5.66 -0.57
C THR A 91 10.25 -4.96 -1.28
N ASP A 92 11.16 -5.73 -1.86
CA ASP A 92 12.42 -5.22 -2.38
C ASP A 92 12.36 -4.90 -3.89
N THR A 93 11.35 -5.42 -4.61
CA THR A 93 11.27 -5.28 -6.08
C THR A 93 9.92 -4.75 -6.57
N ILE A 94 8.81 -5.46 -6.31
CA ILE A 94 7.51 -5.15 -6.92
C ILE A 94 6.93 -3.83 -6.37
N VAL A 95 6.86 -3.67 -5.05
CA VAL A 95 6.34 -2.45 -4.42
C VAL A 95 7.21 -1.23 -4.75
N PRO A 96 8.56 -1.30 -4.70
CA PRO A 96 9.43 -0.22 -5.14
C PRO A 96 9.20 0.25 -6.57
N LYS A 97 8.87 -0.65 -7.51
CA LYS A 97 8.53 -0.26 -8.89
C LYS A 97 7.29 0.61 -8.96
N LEU A 98 6.25 0.27 -8.21
CA LEU A 98 5.05 1.12 -8.11
C LEU A 98 5.37 2.45 -7.42
N ALA A 99 6.15 2.40 -6.33
CA ALA A 99 6.54 3.59 -5.58
C ALA A 99 7.36 4.57 -6.44
N GLY A 100 8.24 4.06 -7.31
CA GLY A 100 9.08 4.87 -8.20
C GLY A 100 8.31 5.69 -9.23
N LEU A 101 7.06 5.34 -9.51
CA LEU A 101 6.17 6.10 -10.39
C LEU A 101 5.57 7.33 -9.71
N ILE A 102 5.66 7.41 -8.38
CA ILE A 102 4.99 8.43 -7.57
C ILE A 102 6.04 9.32 -6.91
N PRO A 103 5.98 10.65 -7.09
CA PRO A 103 6.87 11.56 -6.38
C PRO A 103 6.88 11.29 -4.87
N GLY A 104 8.07 11.10 -4.30
CA GLY A 104 8.25 10.81 -2.88
C GLY A 104 7.89 9.37 -2.43
N GLY A 105 7.54 8.48 -3.36
CA GLY A 105 7.22 7.06 -3.11
C GLY A 105 5.75 6.75 -2.84
N GLY A 106 4.90 7.78 -2.78
CA GLY A 106 3.45 7.64 -2.62
C GLY A 106 2.99 7.18 -1.23
N SER A 107 1.75 6.71 -1.18
CA SER A 107 1.10 6.12 0.00
C SER A 107 0.42 4.83 -0.40
N ALA A 108 -0.03 4.04 0.56
CA ALA A 108 -0.74 2.79 0.34
C ALA A 108 -1.94 2.66 1.27
N TYR A 109 -2.90 1.82 0.90
CA TYR A 109 -3.98 1.45 1.78
C TYR A 109 -3.48 0.39 2.74
N LEU A 110 -3.42 0.72 4.04
CA LEU A 110 -2.79 -0.12 5.05
C LEU A 110 -3.33 -1.55 5.14
N ASN A 111 -4.63 -1.74 4.86
CA ASN A 111 -5.27 -3.06 4.93
C ASN A 111 -4.89 -3.99 3.76
N GLU A 112 -4.29 -3.43 2.71
CA GLU A 112 -3.81 -4.16 1.53
C GLU A 112 -2.34 -3.78 1.22
N GLY A 113 -1.61 -3.32 2.25
CA GLY A 113 -0.22 -2.89 2.15
C GLY A 113 0.76 -4.06 2.27
N ASP A 114 2.01 -3.83 1.91
CA ASP A 114 3.09 -4.77 2.22
C ASP A 114 3.40 -4.69 3.72
N PRO A 115 3.23 -5.78 4.50
CA PRO A 115 3.51 -5.78 5.93
C PRO A 115 4.97 -5.46 6.28
N TRP A 116 5.89 -5.59 5.32
CA TRP A 116 7.32 -5.31 5.50
C TRP A 116 7.75 -3.94 4.96
N GLU A 117 6.81 -3.06 4.62
CA GLU A 117 7.11 -1.72 4.11
C GLU A 117 8.05 -0.95 5.08
N PRO A 118 9.29 -0.63 4.67
CA PRO A 118 10.28 -0.05 5.58
C PRO A 118 9.91 1.37 6.05
N ARG A 119 9.03 2.07 5.31
CA ARG A 119 8.55 3.41 5.65
C ARG A 119 7.06 3.42 5.98
N TRP A 120 6.56 2.36 6.60
CA TRP A 120 5.14 2.13 6.83
C TRP A 120 4.44 3.31 7.54
N GLN A 121 5.09 4.00 8.49
CA GLN A 121 4.49 5.18 9.13
C GLN A 121 4.06 6.23 8.10
N LYS A 122 4.97 6.56 7.17
CA LYS A 122 4.72 7.54 6.11
C LYS A 122 3.78 6.98 5.04
N VAL A 123 3.98 5.73 4.63
CA VAL A 123 3.22 5.13 3.52
C VAL A 123 1.76 4.89 3.89
N PHE A 124 1.49 4.40 5.10
CA PHE A 124 0.14 4.05 5.55
C PHE A 124 -0.60 5.22 6.19
N TYR A 125 0.07 6.01 7.02
CA TYR A 125 -0.57 7.08 7.80
C TYR A 125 -0.23 8.48 7.30
N GLY A 126 0.90 8.65 6.61
CA GLY A 126 1.34 9.93 6.08
C GLY A 126 1.48 10.99 7.18
N LYS A 127 1.05 12.22 6.87
CA LYS A 127 1.11 13.35 7.81
C LYS A 127 0.27 13.18 9.09
N ASN A 128 -0.60 12.16 9.15
CA ASN A 128 -1.44 11.92 10.31
C ASN A 128 -0.72 11.15 11.42
N TYR A 129 0.45 10.54 11.14
CA TYR A 129 1.12 9.61 12.06
C TYR A 129 1.36 10.21 13.45
N ASP A 130 1.98 11.38 13.54
CA ASP A 130 2.32 12.01 14.83
C ASP A 130 1.08 12.30 15.69
N ARG A 131 -0.04 12.68 15.06
CA ARG A 131 -1.30 12.90 15.77
C ARG A 131 -1.91 11.58 16.23
N LEU A 132 -1.85 10.54 15.39
CA LEU A 132 -2.33 9.21 15.75
C LEU A 132 -1.50 8.61 16.90
N LEU A 133 -0.18 8.81 16.90
CA LEU A 133 0.70 8.35 17.97
C LEU A 133 0.35 9.01 19.31
N LYS A 134 0.02 10.31 19.31
CA LYS A 134 -0.49 10.99 20.52
C LYS A 134 -1.80 10.38 21.02
N VAL A 135 -2.70 9.98 20.11
CA VAL A 135 -3.95 9.29 20.48
C VAL A 135 -3.64 7.90 21.05
N LYS A 136 -2.78 7.12 20.39
CA LYS A 136 -2.32 5.81 20.87
C LYS A 136 -1.77 5.90 22.29
N ASN A 137 -0.82 6.81 22.54
CA ASN A 137 -0.19 6.97 23.86
C ASN A 137 -1.17 7.48 24.94
N LYS A 138 -2.23 8.20 24.55
CA LYS A 138 -3.27 8.64 25.49
C LYS A 138 -4.15 7.48 25.97
N TYR A 139 -4.50 6.56 25.07
CA TYR A 139 -5.49 5.52 25.33
C TYR A 139 -4.88 4.13 25.60
N ASP A 140 -3.66 3.89 25.15
CA ASP A 140 -2.90 2.67 25.38
C ASP A 140 -1.42 3.00 25.70
N PRO A 141 -1.16 3.67 26.83
CA PRO A 141 0.20 4.08 27.22
C PRO A 141 1.12 2.88 27.50
N SER A 142 0.56 1.71 27.80
CA SER A 142 1.32 0.49 28.08
C SER A 142 1.57 -0.36 26.82
N GLY A 143 1.06 0.05 25.65
CA GLY A 143 1.27 -0.65 24.39
C GLY A 143 0.65 -2.06 24.34
N ILE A 144 -0.43 -2.30 25.08
CA ILE A 144 -1.06 -3.63 25.17
C ILE A 144 -1.63 -4.05 23.81
N LEU A 145 -2.16 -3.10 23.03
CA LEU A 145 -2.76 -3.37 21.72
C LEU A 145 -1.69 -3.28 20.63
N TYR A 146 -0.95 -4.37 20.42
CA TYR A 146 0.09 -4.46 19.40
C TYR A 146 -0.40 -5.13 18.12
N SER A 147 0.00 -4.58 16.97
CA SER A 147 -0.03 -5.24 15.66
C SER A 147 1.12 -4.71 14.82
N LEU A 148 1.67 -5.56 13.94
CA LEU A 148 2.69 -5.16 12.98
C LEU A 148 2.20 -3.97 12.14
N THR A 149 3.04 -2.94 11.99
CA THR A 149 2.75 -1.67 11.29
C THR A 149 1.61 -0.83 11.87
N SER A 150 1.05 -1.21 13.02
CA SER A 150 0.07 -0.35 13.71
C SER A 150 0.77 0.87 14.32
N VAL A 151 0.02 1.96 14.51
CA VAL A 151 0.54 3.18 15.15
C VAL A 151 1.16 2.85 16.51
N GLY A 152 2.43 3.20 16.68
CA GLY A 152 3.20 2.96 17.90
C GLY A 152 3.81 1.56 18.02
N SER A 153 3.76 0.74 16.97
CA SER A 153 4.36 -0.61 16.97
C SER A 153 5.89 -0.64 16.91
N GLU A 154 6.53 0.51 16.72
CA GLU A 154 7.98 0.71 16.75
C GLU A 154 8.57 0.93 18.14
N ALA A 155 7.72 1.06 19.17
CA ALA A 155 8.10 1.38 20.54
C ALA A 155 8.75 0.20 21.28
#